data_AF-A0A359G328-F1
#
_entry.id   AF-A0A359G328-F1
#
_cell.length_a   1.000
_cell.length_b   1.000
_cell.length_c   1.000
_cell.angle_alpha   90.00
_cell.angle_beta   90.00
_cell.angle_gamma   90.00
#
_symmetry.space_group_name_H-M   'P 1'
#
loop_
_entity.id
_entity.type
_entity.pdbx_description
1 polymer ?
#
loop_
_entity_poly.entity_id
_entity_poly.type
_entity_poly.pdbx_seq_one_letter_code
_entity_poly.pdbx_strand_id
1 'polypeptide(L)'
;MSFSVPHRRIASNLFWSPAGIVRHPLVEIDSRGRVLSVVSCPDPDRLPFVEFRSGLFVPDFPVGFRAAFAALPADTPLSESLPAVITPGRGIPVLISGLDYAVLRLLPSARIEKV
;
A
#
# COMPACT_ATOMS: atom_id res chain seq x y z
N MET A 1 23.57 -18.22 -15.65
CA MET A 1 22.23 -18.29 -15.03
C MET A 1 22.04 -17.03 -14.23
N SER A 2 21.17 -16.12 -14.68
CA SER A 2 20.86 -14.91 -13.91
C SER A 2 19.82 -15.32 -12.87
N PHE A 3 20.19 -15.34 -11.59
CA PHE A 3 19.22 -15.52 -10.52
C PHE A 3 18.35 -14.25 -10.52
N SER A 4 17.09 -14.40 -10.92
CA SER A 4 16.10 -13.32 -10.79
C SER A 4 16.08 -12.89 -9.33
N VAL A 5 16.34 -11.61 -9.06
CA VAL A 5 16.23 -11.06 -7.71
C VAL A 5 14.80 -11.35 -7.22
N PRO A 6 14.61 -11.94 -6.03
CA PRO A 6 13.27 -12.25 -5.54
C PRO A 6 12.48 -10.94 -5.45
N HIS A 7 11.45 -10.85 -6.29
CA HIS A 7 10.50 -9.75 -6.34
C HIS A 7 9.12 -10.33 -6.03
N ARG A 8 8.30 -9.57 -5.30
CA ARG A 8 6.92 -9.93 -4.98
C ARG A 8 5.99 -9.09 -5.82
N ARG A 9 4.89 -9.71 -6.27
CA ARG A 9 3.83 -9.05 -7.02
C ARG A 9 2.57 -9.07 -6.17
N ILE A 10 2.09 -7.90 -5.80
CA ILE A 10 1.02 -7.75 -4.82
C ILE A 10 -0.10 -6.92 -5.45
N ALA A 11 -1.25 -7.54 -5.61
CA ALA A 11 -2.48 -6.86 -5.95
C ALA A 11 -3.18 -6.36 -4.69
N SER A 12 -3.79 -5.19 -4.76
CA SER A 12 -4.63 -4.64 -3.67
C SER A 12 -5.80 -3.85 -4.23
N ASN A 13 -6.67 -3.32 -3.38
CA ASN A 13 -7.81 -2.52 -3.85
C ASN A 13 -7.33 -1.18 -4.40
N LEU A 14 -6.41 -0.53 -3.68
CA LEU A 14 -5.94 0.82 -3.97
C LEU A 14 -4.44 0.94 -3.70
N PHE A 15 -3.77 1.85 -4.40
CA PHE A 15 -2.39 2.24 -4.12
C PHE A 15 -2.33 3.74 -3.94
N TRP A 16 -1.66 4.20 -2.89
CA TRP A 16 -1.43 5.62 -2.64
C TRP A 16 -0.15 6.09 -3.33
N SER A 17 -0.23 7.23 -4.01
CA SER A 17 0.92 7.98 -4.50
C SER A 17 0.73 9.48 -4.24
N PRO A 18 1.81 10.28 -4.28
CA PRO A 18 1.71 11.74 -4.25
C PRO A 18 0.84 12.32 -5.39
N ALA A 19 0.72 11.61 -6.52
CA ALA A 19 -0.11 12.02 -7.65
C ALA A 19 -1.59 11.62 -7.50
N GLY A 20 -1.95 10.89 -6.45
CA GLY A 20 -3.30 10.41 -6.19
C GLY A 20 -3.38 8.89 -6.04
N ILE A 21 -4.60 8.37 -6.08
CA ILE A 21 -4.91 6.96 -5.84
C ILE A 21 -5.01 6.18 -7.15
N VAL A 22 -4.28 5.08 -7.24
CA VAL A 22 -4.41 4.08 -8.31
C VAL A 22 -5.40 3.00 -7.88
N ARG A 23 -6.36 2.66 -8.75
CA ARG A 23 -7.34 1.59 -8.51
C ARG A 23 -6.87 0.27 -9.13
N HIS A 24 -7.18 -0.83 -8.44
CA HIS A 24 -6.78 -2.19 -8.82
C HIS A 24 -5.27 -2.28 -9.11
N PRO A 25 -4.38 -1.74 -8.26
CA PRO A 25 -2.96 -1.80 -8.50
C PRO A 25 -2.44 -3.25 -8.42
N LEU A 26 -1.51 -3.56 -9.30
CA LEU A 26 -0.54 -4.63 -9.15
C LEU A 26 0.82 -3.97 -8.93
N VAL A 27 1.37 -4.15 -7.74
CA VAL A 27 2.62 -3.56 -7.29
C VAL A 27 3.71 -4.62 -7.33
N GLU A 28 4.81 -4.32 -8.00
CA GLU A 28 6.02 -5.12 -7.91
C GLU A 28 6.97 -4.49 -6.90
N ILE A 29 7.49 -5.28 -5.97
CA ILE A 29 8.46 -4.83 -4.96
C ILE A 29 9.72 -5.68 -4.98
N ASP A 30 10.86 -5.05 -4.70
CA ASP A 30 12.12 -5.76 -4.47
C ASP A 30 12.17 -6.42 -3.07
N SER A 31 13.25 -7.15 -2.80
CA SER A 31 13.49 -7.82 -1.52
C SER A 31 13.63 -6.87 -0.31
N ARG A 32 13.82 -5.57 -0.55
CA ARG A 32 13.85 -4.53 0.48
C ARG A 32 12.50 -3.83 0.64
N GLY A 33 11.48 -4.22 -0.13
CA GLY A 33 10.15 -3.62 -0.12
C GLY A 33 10.05 -2.33 -0.93
N ARG A 34 11.05 -1.99 -1.76
CA ARG A 34 10.96 -0.83 -2.65
C ARG A 34 10.05 -1.17 -3.82
N VAL A 35 9.16 -0.24 -4.15
CA VAL A 35 8.32 -0.35 -5.34
C VAL A 35 9.17 -0.24 -6.60
N LEU A 36 9.08 -1.25 -7.44
CA LEU A 36 9.72 -1.33 -8.76
C LEU A 36 8.75 -0.89 -9.87
N SER A 37 7.50 -1.30 -9.78
CA SER A 37 6.45 -0.95 -10.74
C SER A 37 5.07 -0.92 -10.10
N VAL A 38 4.18 -0.09 -10.63
CA VAL A 38 2.75 -0.05 -10.28
C VAL A 38 1.96 0.05 -11.58
N VAL A 39 1.10 -0.92 -11.83
CA VAL A 39 0.20 -0.96 -12.99
C VAL A 39 -1.22 -1.20 -12.51
N SER A 40 -2.22 -0.74 -13.25
CA SER A 40 -3.61 -1.16 -12.98
C SER A 40 -3.85 -2.54 -13.61
N CYS A 41 -4.37 -3.49 -12.82
CA CYS A 41 -4.62 -4.87 -13.20
C CYS A 41 -5.98 -5.31 -12.62
N PRO A 42 -7.06 -5.33 -13.43
CA PRO A 42 -8.40 -5.65 -12.95
C PRO A 42 -8.58 -7.13 -12.59
N ASP A 43 -7.84 -8.04 -13.24
CA ASP A 43 -7.96 -9.50 -13.07
C ASP A 43 -6.65 -10.13 -12.50
N PRO A 44 -6.21 -9.77 -11.27
CA PRO A 44 -4.94 -10.24 -10.73
C PRO A 44 -4.90 -11.75 -10.49
N ASP A 45 -6.06 -12.37 -10.22
CA ASP A 45 -6.18 -13.81 -9.95
C ASP A 45 -5.87 -14.69 -11.17
N ARG A 46 -5.83 -14.09 -12.37
CA ARG A 46 -5.45 -14.78 -13.61
C ARG A 46 -3.93 -14.80 -13.83
N LEU A 47 -3.17 -14.14 -12.96
CA LEU A 47 -1.72 -14.02 -13.10
C LEU A 47 -1.00 -14.94 -12.11
N PRO A 48 0.04 -15.67 -12.54
CA PRO A 48 0.79 -16.52 -11.65
C PRO A 48 1.62 -15.68 -10.68
N PHE A 49 1.83 -16.23 -9.47
CA PHE A 49 2.70 -15.64 -8.43
C PHE A 49 2.29 -14.22 -8.01
N VAL A 50 0.99 -13.91 -8.06
CA VAL A 50 0.43 -12.68 -7.52
C VAL A 50 -0.25 -12.97 -6.19
N GLU A 51 0.12 -12.20 -5.17
CA GLU A 51 -0.55 -12.19 -3.86
C GLU A 51 -1.64 -11.12 -3.90
N PHE A 52 -2.88 -11.46 -3.55
CA PHE A 52 -3.92 -10.45 -3.33
C PHE A 52 -4.02 -10.10 -1.84
N ARG A 53 -3.92 -8.80 -1.52
CA ARG A 53 -4.14 -8.26 -0.17
C ARG A 53 -5.15 -7.13 -0.22
N SER A 54 -6.27 -7.30 0.49
CA SER A 54 -7.30 -6.26 0.55
C SER A 54 -6.81 -5.03 1.30
N GLY A 55 -6.99 -3.83 0.74
CA GLY A 55 -6.62 -2.57 1.38
C GLY A 55 -6.02 -1.54 0.44
N LEU A 56 -5.52 -0.47 1.05
CA LEU A 56 -4.69 0.56 0.46
C LEU A 56 -3.22 0.23 0.67
N PHE A 57 -2.49 0.01 -0.41
CA PHE A 57 -1.04 -0.10 -0.41
C PHE A 57 -0.39 1.28 -0.30
N VAL A 58 0.52 1.43 0.67
CA VAL A 58 1.24 2.67 0.92
C VAL A 58 2.75 2.36 0.99
N PRO A 59 3.56 2.87 0.05
CA PRO A 59 4.93 2.35 -0.16
C PRO A 59 5.96 2.82 0.86
N ASP A 60 5.82 4.03 1.38
CA ASP A 60 6.85 4.73 2.14
C ASP A 60 6.33 5.17 3.52
N PHE A 61 5.58 4.30 4.20
CA PHE A 61 5.05 4.60 5.54
C PHE A 61 6.17 4.56 6.59
N PRO A 62 6.10 5.34 7.69
CA PRO A 62 7.15 5.34 8.71
C PRO A 62 7.50 3.95 9.24
N VAL A 63 8.78 3.70 9.52
CA VAL A 63 9.28 2.44 10.10
C VAL A 63 8.54 2.08 11.39
N GLY A 64 8.19 3.09 12.21
CA GLY A 64 7.29 2.97 13.37
C GLY A 64 5.81 2.87 13.00
N PHE A 65 5.47 2.10 11.97
CA PHE A 65 4.17 2.15 11.28
C PHE A 65 2.96 2.00 12.20
N ARG A 66 3.04 1.18 13.26
CA ARG A 66 1.92 1.01 14.20
C ARG A 66 1.61 2.29 14.96
N ALA A 67 2.64 2.99 15.44
CA ALA A 67 2.48 4.25 16.15
C ALA A 67 2.02 5.38 15.21
N ALA A 68 2.63 5.46 14.02
CA ALA A 68 2.23 6.43 13.01
C ALA A 68 0.77 6.22 12.55
N PHE A 69 0.34 4.96 12.40
CA PHE A 69 -1.06 4.62 12.07
C PHE A 69 -2.02 4.99 13.19
N ALA A 70 -1.68 4.69 14.45
CA ALA A 70 -2.51 5.05 15.60
C ALA A 70 -2.67 6.56 15.78
N ALA A 71 -1.73 7.35 15.28
CA ALA A 71 -1.77 8.81 15.30
C ALA A 71 -2.54 9.43 14.12
N LEU A 72 -2.98 8.63 13.13
CA LEU A 72 -3.74 9.16 12.01
C LEU A 72 -5.13 9.64 12.48
N PRO A 73 -5.58 10.82 12.01
CA PRO A 73 -6.93 11.30 12.30
C PRO A 73 -7.98 10.40 11.63
N ALA A 74 -8.91 9.85 12.42
CA ALA A 74 -9.91 8.91 11.93
C ALA A 74 -10.91 9.55 10.93
N ASP A 75 -11.25 10.82 11.14
CA ASP A 75 -12.27 11.52 10.35
C ASP A 75 -11.71 12.24 9.11
N THR A 76 -10.40 12.22 8.91
CA THR A 76 -9.75 12.83 7.75
C THR A 76 -9.49 11.78 6.67
N PRO A 77 -9.80 12.05 5.39
CA PRO A 77 -9.41 11.18 4.29
C PRO A 77 -7.90 10.90 4.29
N LEU A 78 -7.52 9.64 4.09
CA LEU A 78 -6.12 9.21 4.01
C LEU A 78 -5.36 9.93 2.89
N SER A 79 -6.03 10.34 1.81
CA SER A 79 -5.42 11.15 0.75
C SER A 79 -4.88 12.49 1.26
N GLU A 80 -5.49 13.06 2.31
CA GLU A 80 -5.10 14.32 2.92
C GLU A 80 -4.11 14.14 4.08
N SER A 81 -4.25 13.07 4.86
CA SER A 81 -3.39 12.84 6.04
C SER A 81 -2.07 12.14 5.70
N LEU A 82 -2.03 11.25 4.71
CA LEU A 82 -0.81 10.51 4.33
C LEU A 82 0.36 11.42 3.92
N PRO A 83 0.18 12.50 3.13
CA PRO A 83 1.28 13.40 2.77
C PRO A 83 2.12 13.91 3.95
N ALA A 84 1.50 14.09 5.12
CA ALA A 84 2.18 14.56 6.34
C ALA A 84 2.98 13.46 7.07
N VAL A 85 2.67 12.18 6.81
CA VAL A 85 3.21 11.03 7.55
C VAL A 85 4.24 10.25 6.73
N ILE A 86 4.13 10.27 5.41
CA ILE A 86 4.99 9.51 4.50
C ILE A 86 6.46 9.95 4.62
N THR A 87 7.36 8.97 4.56
CA THR A 87 8.81 9.17 4.60
C THR A 87 9.45 8.69 3.29
N PRO A 88 9.43 9.50 2.21
CA PRO A 88 9.83 9.06 0.87
C PRO A 88 11.23 8.43 0.84
N GLY A 89 11.34 7.23 0.27
CA GLY A 89 12.59 6.48 0.13
C GLY A 89 13.23 5.97 1.42
N ARG A 90 12.60 6.22 2.59
CA ARG A 90 13.06 5.78 3.92
C ARG A 90 12.00 4.97 4.66
N GLY A 91 10.79 4.90 4.11
CA GLY A 91 9.67 4.20 4.69
C GLY A 91 9.69 2.71 4.39
N ILE A 92 8.59 2.07 4.79
CA ILE A 92 8.32 0.67 4.51
C ILE A 92 6.95 0.54 3.83
N PRO A 93 6.78 -0.46 2.96
CA PRO A 93 5.49 -0.75 2.38
C PRO A 93 4.55 -1.33 3.45
N VAL A 94 3.35 -0.77 3.51
CA VAL A 94 2.27 -1.21 4.39
C VAL A 94 0.97 -1.36 3.62
N LEU A 95 0.10 -2.20 4.16
CA LEU A 95 -1.30 -2.33 3.75
C LEU A 95 -2.16 -1.77 4.86
N ILE A 96 -3.05 -0.84 4.52
CA ILE A 96 -4.09 -0.35 5.41
C ILE A 96 -5.43 -0.94 4.94
N SER A 97 -6.07 -1.74 5.79
CA SER A 97 -7.37 -2.36 5.52
C SER A 97 -8.45 -1.81 6.45
N GLY A 98 -9.72 -2.16 6.21
CA GLY A 98 -10.87 -1.65 6.97
C GLY A 98 -11.11 -0.17 6.73
N LEU A 99 -11.22 0.21 5.45
CA LEU A 99 -11.43 1.58 5.00
C LEU A 99 -12.83 1.74 4.40
N ASP A 100 -13.38 2.94 4.50
CA ASP A 100 -14.36 3.40 3.53
C ASP A 100 -13.62 3.74 2.23
N TYR A 101 -13.72 2.86 1.23
CA TYR A 101 -13.00 3.01 -0.05
C TYR A 101 -13.55 4.13 -0.94
N ALA A 102 -14.75 4.65 -0.67
CA ALA A 102 -15.32 5.73 -1.46
C ALA A 102 -14.70 7.08 -1.07
N VAL A 103 -14.50 7.30 0.23
CA VAL A 103 -13.99 8.56 0.79
C VAL A 103 -12.59 8.45 1.42
N LEU A 104 -12.00 7.24 1.41
CA LEU A 104 -10.67 6.91 1.94
C LEU A 104 -10.50 7.21 3.43
N ARG A 105 -11.52 6.95 4.25
CA ARG A 105 -11.45 7.13 5.71
C ARG A 105 -11.25 5.83 6.44
N LEU A 106 -10.61 5.90 7.60
CA LEU A 106 -10.45 4.75 8.50
C LEU A 106 -11.81 4.36 9.09
N LEU A 107 -12.15 3.07 9.06
CA LEU A 107 -13.26 2.54 9.87
C LEU A 107 -12.73 2.10 11.24
N PRO A 108 -13.60 1.91 12.26
CA PRO A 108 -13.17 1.39 13.56
C PRO A 108 -12.47 0.03 13.50
N SER A 109 -12.73 -0.74 12.45
CA SER A 109 -12.07 -2.04 12.18
C SER A 109 -10.74 -1.92 11.42
N ALA A 110 -10.25 -0.71 11.18
CA ALA A 110 -9.06 -0.49 10.37
C ALA A 110 -7.82 -1.16 10.97
N ARG A 111 -6.97 -1.70 10.10
CA ARG A 111 -5.73 -2.38 10.50
C ARG A 111 -4.60 -1.95 9.59
N ILE A 112 -3.39 -2.00 10.12
CA ILE A 112 -2.16 -1.80 9.37
C ILE A 112 -1.24 -3.01 9.50
N GLU A 113 -0.71 -3.45 8.36
CA GLU A 113 0.21 -4.57 8.27
C GLU A 113 1.41 -4.17 7.42
N LYS A 114 2.59 -4.62 7.83
CA LYS A 114 3.78 -4.54 6.97
C LYS A 114 3.60 -5.52 5.81
N VAL A 115 4.00 -5.09 4.63
CA VAL A 115 3.99 -5.92 3.41
C VAL A 115 5.11 -6.94 3.43
#